data_AF-A0A402AY13-F1
#
_entry.id   AF-A0A402AY13-F1
#
_cell.length_a   1.000
_cell.length_b   1.000
_cell.length_c   1.000
_cell.angle_alpha   90.00
_cell.angle_beta   90.00
_cell.angle_gamma   90.00
#
_symmetry.space_group_name_H-M   'P 1'
#
loop_
_entity.id
_entity.type
_entity.pdbx_description
1 polymer ?
#
loop_
_entity_poly.entity_id
_entity_poly.type
_entity_poly.pdbx_seq_one_letter_code
_entity_poly.pdbx_strand_id
1 'polypeptide(L)' 'MTSDNRCQLFGKSERPAVCLAFRAQEDTCGRSSQEALQLITKLERATALAVKHEKRIMPLLYSLKSSSA' A
#
# COMPACT_ATOMS: atom_id res chain seq x y z
N MET A 1 0.66 8.48 13.52
CA MET A 1 1.59 7.31 13.59
C MET A 1 2.81 7.71 14.41
N THR A 2 3.56 6.74 14.95
CA THR A 2 4.87 7.04 15.57
C THR A 2 5.91 7.39 14.49
N SER A 3 7.10 7.82 14.90
CA SER A 3 8.27 8.03 14.01
C SER A 3 8.61 6.79 13.19
N ASP A 4 8.52 5.61 13.79
CA ASP A 4 8.85 4.32 13.16
C ASP A 4 7.67 3.72 12.37
N ASN A 5 6.73 4.56 11.92
CA ASN A 5 5.55 4.14 11.17
C ASN A 5 4.65 3.11 11.88
N ARG A 6 4.57 3.14 13.22
CA ARG A 6 3.67 2.26 13.98
C ARG A 6 2.34 2.94 14.28
N CYS A 7 1.28 2.14 14.38
CA CYS A 7 -0.03 2.63 14.83
C CYS A 7 0.04 3.01 16.32
N GLN A 8 -0.33 4.24 16.66
CA GLN A 8 -0.30 4.74 18.05
C GLN A 8 -1.39 4.10 18.94
N LEU A 9 -2.37 3.41 18.34
CA LEU A 9 -3.43 2.69 19.03
C LEU A 9 -3.09 1.21 19.25
N PHE A 10 -1.92 0.73 18.81
CA PHE A 10 -1.56 -0.68 18.94
C PHE A 10 -1.57 -1.10 20.42
N GLY A 11 -2.37 -2.11 20.76
CA GLY A 11 -2.52 -2.63 22.13
C GLY A 11 -3.49 -1.85 23.02
N LYS A 12 -4.07 -0.74 22.54
CA LYS A 12 -5.05 0.04 23.30
C LYS A 12 -6.50 -0.40 23.02
N SER A 13 -7.40 -0.15 23.98
CA SER A 13 -8.82 -0.51 23.87
C SER A 13 -9.56 0.28 22.81
N GLU A 14 -9.09 1.49 22.47
CA GLU A 14 -9.67 2.34 21.42
C GLU A 14 -9.34 1.84 20.00
N ARG A 15 -8.48 0.83 19.84
CA ARG A 15 -8.16 0.26 18.52
C ARG A 15 -9.43 -0.40 17.93
N PRO A 16 -9.93 0.05 16.76
CA PRO A 16 -11.17 -0.47 16.21
C PRO A 16 -11.16 -1.98 15.98
N ALA A 17 -12.32 -2.63 16.15
CA ALA A 17 -12.46 -4.08 16.02
C ALA A 17 -11.99 -4.61 14.64
N VAL A 18 -12.21 -3.85 13.56
CA VAL A 18 -11.73 -4.21 12.23
C VAL A 18 -10.19 -4.29 12.16
N CYS A 19 -9.49 -3.40 12.87
CA CYS A 19 -8.03 -3.41 12.93
C CYS A 19 -7.48 -4.57 13.78
N LEU A 20 -8.30 -5.16 14.65
CA LEU A 20 -7.98 -6.39 15.40
C LEU A 20 -8.28 -7.65 14.57
N ALA A 21 -9.34 -7.60 13.74
CA ALA A 21 -9.71 -8.67 12.83
C ALA A 21 -8.71 -8.83 11.67
N PHE A 22 -8.09 -7.73 11.23
CA PHE A 22 -7.08 -7.78 10.18
C PHE A 22 -5.76 -8.38 10.70
N ARG A 23 -5.39 -9.54 10.16
CA ARG A 23 -4.13 -10.24 10.45
C ARG A 23 -3.09 -9.93 9.38
N ALA A 24 -1.82 -9.87 9.77
CA ALA A 24 -0.73 -9.79 8.81
C ALA A 24 -0.74 -11.05 7.92
N GLN A 25 -0.63 -10.85 6.61
CA GLN A 25 -0.57 -11.93 5.62
C GLN A 25 0.65 -11.72 4.73
N GLU A 26 1.31 -12.82 4.33
CA GLU A 26 2.55 -12.77 3.54
C GLU A 26 2.33 -12.03 2.21
N ASP A 27 1.19 -12.26 1.54
CA ASP A 27 0.82 -11.64 0.26
C ASP A 27 0.62 -10.11 0.33
N THR A 28 0.56 -9.53 1.53
CA THR A 28 0.41 -8.08 1.74
C THR A 28 1.60 -7.48 2.47
N CYS A 29 2.14 -8.17 3.48
CA CYS A 29 3.16 -7.63 4.39
C CYS A 29 4.59 -8.03 4.02
N GLY A 30 4.81 -9.15 3.31
CA GLY A 30 6.14 -9.68 3.04
C GLY A 30 7.02 -9.82 4.29
N ARG A 31 8.34 -9.72 4.11
CA ARG A 31 9.37 -9.79 5.16
C ARG A 31 10.01 -8.43 5.46
N SER A 32 9.69 -7.39 4.69
CA SER A 32 10.20 -6.03 4.89
C SER A 32 9.19 -4.97 4.44
N SER A 33 9.33 -3.75 4.95
CA SER A 33 8.49 -2.62 4.50
C SER A 33 8.60 -2.37 2.99
N GLN A 34 9.78 -2.59 2.41
CA GLN A 34 10.00 -2.44 0.98
C GLN A 34 9.22 -3.49 0.18
N GLU A 35 9.26 -4.74 0.64
CA GLU A 35 8.50 -5.84 0.01
C GLU A 35 6.99 -5.63 0.16
N ALA A 36 6.51 -5.20 1.33
CA ALA A 36 5.11 -4.86 1.56
C ALA A 36 4.61 -3.83 0.53
N LEU A 37 5.37 -2.75 0.32
CA LEU A 37 5.01 -1.72 -0.67
C LEU A 37 4.96 -2.28 -2.09
N GLN A 38 5.87 -3.19 -2.45
CA GLN A 38 5.84 -3.84 -3.77
C GLN A 38 4.60 -4.74 -3.93
N LEU A 39 4.23 -5.51 -2.91
CA LEU A 39 3.06 -6.38 -2.92
C LEU A 39 1.76 -5.58 -3.01
N ILE A 40 1.61 -4.55 -2.16
CA ILE A 40 0.45 -3.66 -2.17
C ILE A 40 0.32 -2.97 -3.53
N THR A 41 1.41 -2.47 -4.10
CA THR A 41 1.39 -1.86 -5.45
C THR A 41 0.90 -2.83 -6.52
N LYS A 42 1.27 -4.11 -6.44
CA LYS A 42 0.77 -5.14 -7.37
C LYS A 42 -0.74 -5.35 -7.20
N LEU A 43 -1.22 -5.45 -5.95
CA LEU A 43 -2.65 -5.61 -5.64
C LEU A 43 -3.47 -4.41 -6.12
N GLU A 44 -2.99 -3.19 -5.88
CA GLU A 44 -3.61 -1.95 -6.36
C GLU A 44 -3.69 -1.95 -7.88
N ARG A 45 -2.62 -2.30 -8.60
CA ARG A 45 -2.65 -2.39 -10.07
C ARG A 45 -3.61 -3.46 -10.60
N ALA A 46 -3.69 -4.61 -9.92
CA ALA A 46 -4.57 -5.71 -10.31
C ALA A 46 -6.05 -5.39 -10.07
N THR A 47 -6.36 -4.55 -9.09
CA THR A 47 -7.74 -4.19 -8.69
C THR A 47 -8.12 -2.76 -9.05
N ALA A 48 -7.20 -2.01 -9.67
CA ALA A 48 -7.46 -0.68 -10.17
C ALA A 48 -8.59 -0.75 -11.20
N LEU A 49 -9.75 -0.22 -10.82
CA LEU A 49 -10.78 0.11 -11.78
C LEU A 49 -10.22 1.21 -12.68
N ALA A 50 -10.53 1.16 -13.98
CA ALA A 50 -10.28 2.27 -14.89
C ALA A 50 -11.23 3.44 -14.57
N VAL A 51 -11.10 4.04 -13.38
CA VAL A 51 -11.90 5.17 -12.95
C VAL A 51 -11.31 6.41 -13.59
N LYS A 52 -12.02 7.02 -14.54
CA LYS A 52 -11.73 8.36 -15.03
C LYS A 52 -12.01 9.38 -13.92
N HIS A 53 -11.07 9.54 -12.99
CA HIS A 53 -11.17 10.56 -11.96
C HIS A 53 -10.70 11.90 -12.55
N GLU A 54 -11.63 12.76 -12.95
CA GLU A 54 -11.41 13.95 -13.81
C GLU A 54 -10.35 14.95 -13.28
N LYS A 55 -9.95 14.94 -12.00
CA LYS A 55 -9.11 16.03 -11.45
C LYS A 55 -7.95 15.61 -10.54
N ARG A 56 -7.42 14.39 -10.68
CA ARG A 56 -6.09 14.02 -10.11
C ARG A 56 -5.58 12.70 -10.68
N ILE A 57 -5.55 12.62 -12.01
CA ILE A 57 -4.72 11.64 -12.69
C ILE A 57 -3.29 12.15 -12.50
N MET A 58 -2.48 11.44 -11.72
CA MET A 58 -1.04 11.57 -11.85
C MET A 58 -0.69 10.94 -13.21
N PRO A 59 -0.36 11.73 -14.24
CA PRO A 59 -0.11 11.19 -15.56
C PRO A 59 1.39 10.95 -15.63
N LEU A 60 1.84 9.75 -15.28
CA LEU A 60 3.07 9.15 -15.78
C LEU A 60 3.01 7.69 -15.34
N LEU A 61 2.72 6.75 -16.23
CA LEU A 61 3.80 6.22 -17.05
C LEU A 61 5.06 6.05 -16.18
N TYR A 62 5.06 5.09 -15.25
CA TYR A 62 6.32 4.48 -14.79
C TYR A 62 6.88 3.61 -15.94
N SER A 63 6.94 4.20 -17.14
CA SER A 63 7.82 3.84 -18.25
C SER A 63 9.23 3.89 -17.66
N LEU A 64 9.98 2.80 -17.53
CA LEU A 64 10.50 2.04 -18.68
C LEU A 64 10.92 2.93 -19.86
N LYS A 65 11.52 4.08 -19.56
CA LYS A 65 12.51 4.72 -20.44
C LYS A 65 13.72 5.21 -19.62
N SER A 66 14.48 4.25 -19.11
CA SER A 66 15.94 4.38 -18.97
C SER A 66 16.60 3.05 -19.38
N SER A 67 16.40 2.70 -20.64
CA SER A 67 17.28 1.86 -21.44
C SER A 67 17.01 2.24 -22.90
N SER A 68 18.10 2.38 -23.67
CA SER A 68 18.18 2.73 -25.10
C SER A 68 18.46 4.21 -25.44
N ALA A 69 19.69 4.67 -25.16
CA ALA A 69 20.65 5.22 -26.13
C ALA A 69 21.97 5.53 -25.40
#